data_AF-G4D6B0-F1
#
_entry.id   AF-G4D6B0-F1
#
_cell.length_a   1.000
_cell.length_b   1.000
_cell.length_c   1.000
_cell.angle_alpha   90.00
_cell.angle_beta   90.00
_cell.angle_gamma   90.00
#
_symmetry.space_group_name_H-M   'P 1'
#
loop_
_entity.id
_entity.type
_entity.pdbx_description
1 polymer ?
#
loop_
_entity_poly.entity_id
_entity_poly.type
_entity_poly.pdbx_seq_one_letter_code
_entity_poly.pdbx_strand_id
1 'polypeptide(L)' 'MGKILGLDVGDKWIGVAISDELLMTAQPLVTIERVSNKKHTKKFMR' A
#
# COMPACT_ATOMS: atom_id res chain seq x y z
N MET A 1 -7.66 16.87 -8.44
CA MET A 1 -8.04 15.88 -7.41
C MET A 1 -6.89 14.89 -7.27
N GLY A 2 -6.46 14.55 -6.05
CA GLY A 2 -5.47 13.48 -5.85
C GLY A 2 -6.14 12.10 -5.85
N LYS A 3 -5.37 11.04 -6.15
CA LYS A 3 -5.82 9.66 -5.92
C LYS A 3 -5.74 9.31 -4.43
N ILE A 4 -6.57 8.37 -3.97
CA ILE A 4 -6.60 7.90 -2.58
C ILE A 4 -5.76 6.62 -2.45
N LEU A 5 -4.89 6.55 -1.44
CA LEU A 5 -4.11 5.35 -1.11
C LEU A 5 -4.84 4.55 -0.01
N GLY A 6 -5.17 3.29 -0.29
CA GLY A 6 -5.71 2.32 0.67
C GLY A 6 -4.63 1.40 1.21
N LEU A 7 -4.62 1.19 2.53
CA LEU A 7 -3.72 0.28 3.23
C LEU A 7 -4.52 -0.74 4.05
N ASP A 8 -4.39 -2.01 3.71
CA ASP A 8 -4.94 -3.14 4.46
C ASP A 8 -3.83 -3.79 5.29
N VAL A 9 -3.85 -3.56 6.61
CA VAL A 9 -2.72 -3.86 7.51
C VAL A 9 -2.99 -5.13 8.30
N GLY A 10 -2.47 -6.27 7.82
CA GLY A 10 -2.43 -7.53 8.56
C GLY A 10 -1.10 -7.73 9.31
N ASP A 11 -0.97 -8.77 10.13
CA ASP A 11 0.24 -8.99 10.96
C ASP A 11 1.51 -9.29 10.15
N LYS A 12 1.36 -10.07 9.07
CA LYS A 12 2.48 -10.48 8.19
C LYS A 12 2.50 -9.71 6.87
N TRP A 13 1.40 -9.12 6.44
CA TRP A 13 1.29 -8.51 5.11
C TRP A 13 0.54 -7.19 5.16
N ILE A 14 0.92 -6.25 4.29
CA ILE A 14 0.18 -5.01 4.03
C ILE A 14 -0.25 -5.01 2.57
N GLY A 15 -1.55 -5.01 2.31
CA GLY A 15 -2.10 -4.76 0.98
C GLY A 15 -2.12 -3.25 0.70
N VAL A 16 -1.61 -2.85 -0.46
CA VAL A 16 -1.62 -1.45 -0.92
C VAL A 16 -2.45 -1.35 -2.18
N ALA A 17 -3.42 -0.44 -2.19
CA ALA A 17 -4.26 -0.15 -3.34
C ALA A 17 -4.39 1.36 -3.56
N ILE A 18 -4.76 1.77 -4.77
CA ILE A 18 -5.03 3.18 -5.11
C ILE A 18 -6.41 3.31 -5.75
N SER A 19 -7.07 4.43 -5.56
CA SER A 19 -8.36 4.68 -6.22
C SER A 19 -8.22 4.88 -7.73
N ASP A 20 -9.27 4.51 -8.46
CA ASP A 20 -9.45 4.93 -9.84
C ASP A 20 -9.70 6.46 -9.94
N GLU A 21 -9.86 6.93 -11.17
CA GLU A 21 -10.05 8.36 -11.47
C GLU A 21 -11.44 8.88 -11.04
N LEU A 22 -12.42 7.98 -10.96
CA LEU A 22 -13.78 8.28 -10.53
C LEU A 22 -13.96 8.17 -9.01
N LEU A 23 -12.92 7.75 -8.28
CA LEU A 23 -12.94 7.46 -6.85
C LEU A 23 -13.99 6.39 -6.46
N MET A 24 -14.29 5.46 -7.37
CA MET A 24 -15.31 4.42 -7.17
C MET A 24 -14.72 3.08 -6.77
N THR A 25 -13.60 2.69 -7.38
CA THR A 25 -12.96 1.40 -7.15
C THR A 25 -11.53 1.56 -6.67
N ALA A 26 -11.00 0.52 -6.03
CA ALA A 26 -9.62 0.42 -5.59
C ALA A 26 -8.86 -0.61 -6.43
N GLN A 27 -7.67 -0.24 -6.89
CA GLN A 27 -6.83 -1.00 -7.79
C GLN A 27 -5.65 -1.53 -6.97
N PRO A 28 -5.41 -2.86 -6.95
CA PRO A 28 -4.29 -3.41 -6.21
C PRO A 28 -2.98 -2.91 -6.82
N LEU A 29 -2.05 -2.49 -5.97
CA LEU A 29 -0.71 -2.05 -6.36
C LEU A 29 0.35 -3.07 -5.97
N VAL A 30 0.43 -3.40 -4.68
CA VAL A 30 1.47 -4.27 -4.15
C VAL A 30 1.04 -4.85 -2.80
N THR A 31 1.57 -6.03 -2.48
CA THR A 31 1.51 -6.59 -1.13
C THR A 31 2.91 -6.56 -0.53
N ILE A 32 3.05 -5.99 0.66
CA ILE A 32 4.32 -5.83 1.37
C ILE A 32 4.38 -6.85 2.50
N GLU A 33 5.43 -7.67 2.57
CA GLU A 33 5.67 -8.52 3.75
C GLU A 33 6.17 -7.67 4.92
N ARG A 34 5.47 -7.74 6.04
CA ARG A 34 5.88 -7.16 7.32
C ARG A 34 6.94 -8.06 7.94
N VAL A 35 8.19 -7.68 7.74
CA VAL A 35 9.30 -8.17 8.57
C VAL A 35 9.25 -7.44 9.91
N SER A 36 9.22 -8.19 11.02
CA SER A 36 9.14 -7.62 12.36
C SER A 36 10.26 -6.59 12.60
N ASN A 37 9.90 -5.50 13.27
CA ASN A 37 10.67 -4.25 13.36
C ASN A 37 12.18 -4.44 13.56
N LYS A 38 12.98 -4.19 12.50
CA LYS A 38 14.25 -3.43 12.60
C LYS A 38 14.99 -3.05 11.30
N LYS A 39 14.48 -3.29 10.08
CA LYS A 39 15.26 -2.86 8.89
C LYS A 39 14.42 -2.43 7.69
N HIS A 40 14.62 -1.15 7.34
CA HIS A 40 14.50 -0.52 6.02
C HIS A 40 13.08 -0.17 5.50
N THR A 41 12.62 1.03 5.85
CA THR A 41 11.60 1.81 5.13
C THR A 41 12.19 2.53 3.88
N LYS A 42 13.13 1.90 3.16
CA LYS A 42 13.94 2.58 2.12
C LYS A 42 13.71 2.09 0.68
N LYS A 43 12.59 1.42 0.38
CA LYS A 43 12.39 0.78 -0.93
C LYS A 43 11.44 1.50 -1.90
N PHE A 44 10.70 2.52 -1.47
CA PHE A 44 9.63 3.10 -2.31
C PHE A 44 9.66 4.63 -2.48
N MET A 45 10.83 5.27 -2.29
CA MET A 45 11.09 6.63 -2.79
C MET A 45 12.03 6.55 -3.98
N ARG A 46 11.46 6.36 -5.17
CA ARG A 46 12.07 6.68 -6.47
C ARG A 46 11.01 7.30 -7.34
#